data_AF-A0A2V5NAH3-F1
#
_entry.id   AF-A0A2V5NAH3-F1
#
_cell.length_a   1.000
_cell.length_b   1.000
_cell.length_c   1.000
_cell.angle_alpha   90.00
_cell.angle_beta   90.00
_cell.angle_gamma   90.00
#
_symmetry.space_group_name_H-M   'P 1'
#
loop_
_entity.id
_entity.type
_entity.pdbx_description
1 polymer ?
#
loop_
_entity_poly.entity_id
_entity_poly.type
_entity_poly.pdbx_seq_one_letter_code
_entity_poly.pdbx_strand_id
1 'polypeptide(L)'
;RPSLGSWLLYGLGTENQNLPGYVVLRPSPKIVVGPALWSNSFLPAEFQATSVITSDMQVDKLIANIRNPKLSEPEQREQLDLLGQLNRLHLQKRNGDAELDGQIKAMETAFQMQKRAMRTFDISQEPEHIRRLYGDTTFARSCLLARRLVEDGVRCVTVYYTSDKDNQPWDTHANHDDRHRKLCADG
;
A
#
# COMPACT_ATOMS: atom_id res chain seq x y z
N ARG A 1 0.58 -3.73 -18.97
CA ARG A 1 -0.17 -4.96 -18.61
C ARG A 1 -0.51 -4.86 -17.14
N PRO A 2 -1.74 -5.20 -16.71
CA PRO A 2 -2.11 -5.12 -15.30
C PRO A 2 -1.31 -6.12 -14.46
N SER A 3 -0.99 -5.74 -13.23
CA SER A 3 -0.37 -6.63 -12.25
C SER A 3 -1.29 -7.78 -11.84
N LEU A 4 -0.71 -8.86 -11.29
CA LEU A 4 -1.50 -9.99 -10.79
C LEU A 4 -2.52 -9.56 -9.74
N GLY A 5 -2.13 -8.70 -8.80
CA GLY A 5 -3.03 -8.21 -7.75
C GLY A 5 -4.20 -7.39 -8.32
N SER A 6 -3.94 -6.56 -9.34
CA SER A 6 -5.00 -5.82 -10.04
C SER A 6 -5.98 -6.75 -10.76
N TRP A 7 -5.48 -7.83 -11.39
CA TRP A 7 -6.32 -8.83 -12.03
C TRP A 7 -7.17 -9.63 -11.04
N LEU A 8 -6.59 -10.03 -9.90
CA LEU A 8 -7.31 -10.73 -8.85
C LEU A 8 -8.41 -9.84 -8.26
N LEU A 9 -8.11 -8.56 -8.02
CA LEU A 9 -9.11 -7.62 -7.53
C LEU A 9 -10.22 -7.36 -8.56
N TYR A 10 -9.88 -7.31 -9.85
CA TYR A 10 -10.87 -7.18 -10.92
C TYR A 10 -11.79 -8.39 -11.04
N GLY A 11 -11.23 -9.61 -11.01
CA GLY A 11 -12.00 -10.83 -11.19
C GLY A 11 -12.81 -11.24 -9.97
N LEU A 12 -12.31 -10.99 -8.76
CA LEU A 12 -12.91 -11.47 -7.50
C LEU A 12 -13.53 -10.37 -6.64
N GLY A 13 -13.26 -9.10 -6.97
CA GLY A 13 -13.65 -7.98 -6.14
C GLY A 13 -13.01 -8.00 -4.74
N THR A 14 -13.47 -7.06 -3.92
CA THR A 14 -13.17 -7.00 -2.49
C THR A 14 -14.48 -6.93 -1.72
N GLU A 15 -14.57 -7.70 -0.63
CA GLU A 15 -15.68 -7.61 0.33
C GLU A 15 -15.39 -6.53 1.38
N ASN A 16 -14.16 -6.01 1.41
CA ASN A 16 -13.73 -4.99 2.34
C ASN A 16 -14.00 -3.59 1.81
N GLN A 17 -14.86 -2.86 2.52
CA GLN A 17 -15.20 -1.46 2.21
C GLN A 17 -14.31 -0.44 2.94
N ASN A 18 -13.51 -0.88 3.91
CA ASN A 18 -12.75 0.00 4.81
C ASN A 18 -11.24 0.00 4.50
N LEU A 19 -10.76 -0.97 3.72
CA LEU A 19 -9.37 -1.05 3.27
C LEU A 19 -9.29 -1.24 1.76
N PRO A 20 -8.18 -0.84 1.12
CA PRO A 20 -7.94 -1.12 -0.28
C PRO A 20 -8.00 -2.63 -0.56
N GLY A 21 -8.56 -3.02 -1.71
CA GLY A 21 -8.58 -4.42 -2.13
C GLY A 21 -7.21 -4.96 -2.53
N TYR A 22 -6.28 -4.10 -2.96
CA TYR A 22 -4.91 -4.48 -3.30
C TYR A 22 -3.90 -3.51 -2.68
N VAL A 23 -3.02 -4.04 -1.83
CA VAL A 23 -1.98 -3.28 -1.13
C VAL A 23 -0.58 -3.77 -1.53
N VAL A 24 0.34 -2.84 -1.72
CA VAL A 24 1.75 -3.10 -2.00
C VAL A 24 2.60 -2.53 -0.87
N LEU A 25 3.34 -3.39 -0.19
CA LEU A 25 4.25 -3.02 0.91
C LEU A 25 5.68 -2.96 0.40
N ARG A 26 6.34 -1.82 0.60
CA ARG A 26 7.68 -1.55 0.05
C ARG A 26 8.60 -1.00 1.14
N PRO A 27 9.72 -1.64 1.50
CA PRO A 27 10.65 -1.07 2.45
C PRO A 27 11.33 0.22 1.96
N SER A 28 11.40 0.43 0.63
CA SER A 28 12.03 1.60 0.02
C SER A 28 11.14 2.24 -1.06
N PRO A 29 11.21 3.57 -1.26
CA PRO A 29 10.65 4.20 -2.45
C PRO A 29 11.31 3.69 -3.74
N LYS A 30 12.56 3.22 -3.68
CA LYS A 30 13.35 2.77 -4.82
C LYS A 30 13.08 1.30 -5.15
N ILE A 31 12.17 1.06 -6.08
CA ILE A 31 11.92 -0.27 -6.66
C ILE A 31 12.33 -0.24 -8.13
N VAL A 32 13.03 -1.27 -8.61
CA VAL A 32 13.33 -1.40 -10.04
C VAL A 32 12.04 -1.46 -10.85
N VAL A 33 11.97 -0.76 -11.98
CA VAL A 33 10.76 -0.56 -12.81
C VAL A 33 9.64 0.26 -12.13
N GLY A 34 9.63 0.36 -10.81
CA GLY A 34 8.76 1.28 -10.06
C GLY A 34 7.28 0.91 -10.13
N PRO A 35 6.37 1.90 -10.09
CA PRO A 35 4.92 1.68 -10.01
C PRO A 35 4.31 0.83 -11.13
N ALA A 36 4.99 0.68 -12.26
CA ALA A 36 4.56 -0.20 -13.34
C ALA A 36 4.43 -1.67 -12.90
N LEU A 37 5.16 -2.11 -11.87
CA LEU A 37 5.05 -3.48 -11.36
C LEU A 37 3.71 -3.79 -10.66
N TRP A 38 3.02 -2.76 -10.16
CA TRP A 38 1.73 -2.88 -9.48
C TRP A 38 0.64 -2.01 -10.11
N SER A 39 0.78 -1.73 -11.42
CA SER A 39 -0.17 -0.93 -12.17
C SER A 39 -1.42 -1.72 -12.55
N ASN A 40 -2.56 -1.04 -12.57
CA ASN A 40 -3.82 -1.51 -13.17
C ASN A 40 -3.81 -1.48 -14.71
N SER A 41 -2.86 -0.78 -15.34
CA SER A 41 -2.72 -0.65 -16.79
C SER A 41 -4.01 -0.17 -17.47
N PHE A 42 -4.72 -1.04 -18.20
CA PHE A 42 -5.96 -0.69 -18.88
C PHE A 42 -7.22 -0.98 -18.04
N LEU A 43 -7.08 -1.60 -16.87
CA LEU A 43 -8.20 -1.79 -15.94
C LEU A 43 -8.58 -0.44 -15.31
N PRO A 44 -9.84 -0.26 -14.87
CA PRO A 44 -10.27 0.96 -14.18
C PRO A 44 -9.37 1.35 -13.00
N ALA A 45 -9.34 2.64 -12.66
CA ALA A 45 -8.49 3.22 -11.61
C ALA A 45 -8.70 2.57 -10.23
N GLU A 46 -9.90 2.04 -9.95
CA GLU A 46 -10.22 1.33 -8.71
C GLU A 46 -9.41 0.05 -8.47
N PHE A 47 -8.77 -0.50 -9.52
CA PHE A 47 -7.93 -1.69 -9.43
C PHE A 47 -6.43 -1.38 -9.28
N GLN A 48 -6.08 -0.10 -9.12
CA GLN A 48 -4.72 0.33 -8.86
C GLN A 48 -4.31 -0.03 -7.42
N ALA A 49 -3.10 -0.58 -7.25
CA ALA A 49 -2.62 -0.93 -5.92
C ALA A 49 -2.36 0.32 -5.07
N THR A 50 -2.74 0.27 -3.79
CA THR A 50 -2.30 1.24 -2.80
C THR A 50 -0.90 0.89 -2.32
N SER A 51 0.07 1.73 -2.64
CA SER A 51 1.47 1.55 -2.24
C SER A 51 1.73 2.16 -0.86
N VAL A 52 2.29 1.38 0.05
CA VAL A 52 2.69 1.78 1.40
C VAL A 52 4.19 1.56 1.55
N ILE A 53 4.90 2.61 1.99
CA ILE A 53 6.33 2.53 2.29
C ILE A 53 6.49 2.11 3.75
N THR A 54 7.19 1.01 4.00
CA THR A 54 7.32 0.34 5.30
C THR A 54 8.69 0.54 5.96
N SER A 55 9.50 1.49 5.47
CA SER A 55 10.76 1.89 6.13
C SER A 55 10.54 2.39 7.55
N ASP A 56 9.38 3.03 7.79
CA ASP A 56 8.95 3.48 9.10
C ASP A 56 7.54 2.93 9.37
N MET A 57 7.42 2.08 10.39
CA MET A 57 6.17 1.42 10.74
C MET A 57 5.21 2.30 11.57
N GLN A 58 5.55 3.58 11.79
CA GLN A 58 4.58 4.52 12.34
C GLN A 58 3.38 4.68 11.40
N VAL A 59 2.18 4.42 11.91
CA VAL A 59 0.92 4.44 11.14
C VAL A 59 0.74 5.73 10.34
N ASP A 60 1.09 6.87 10.93
CA ASP A 60 0.99 8.20 10.28
C ASP A 60 1.92 8.38 9.07
N LYS A 61 3.00 7.59 8.98
CA LYS A 61 3.95 7.58 7.87
C LYS A 61 3.65 6.48 6.85
N LEU A 62 3.02 5.38 7.28
CA LEU A 62 2.60 4.30 6.40
C LEU A 62 1.47 4.75 5.44
N ILE A 63 0.57 5.60 5.93
CA ILE A 63 -0.59 6.06 5.15
C ILE A 63 -0.57 7.59 5.09
N ALA A 64 -0.21 8.12 3.92
CA ALA A 64 -0.27 9.56 3.67
C ALA A 64 -1.70 10.08 3.91
N ASN A 65 -1.81 11.22 4.60
CA ASN A 65 -3.09 11.89 4.90
C ASN A 65 -4.08 11.09 5.76
N ILE A 66 -3.64 10.05 6.49
CA ILE A 66 -4.54 9.29 7.37
C ILE A 66 -5.11 10.14 8.51
N ARG A 67 -4.35 11.11 9.02
CA ARG A 67 -4.87 12.11 9.97
C ARG A 67 -4.73 13.49 9.34
N ASN A 68 -5.81 14.26 9.33
CA ASN A 68 -5.75 15.69 9.04
C ASN A 68 -5.64 16.44 10.37
N PRO A 69 -4.47 17.01 10.72
CA PRO A 69 -4.29 17.69 12.01
C PRO A 69 -5.08 19.00 12.13
N LYS A 70 -5.71 19.46 11.04
CA LYS A 70 -6.41 20.75 10.98
C LYS A 70 -7.93 20.64 10.86
N LEU A 71 -8.45 19.50 10.41
CA LEU A 71 -9.87 19.31 10.16
C LEU A 71 -10.39 18.13 10.98
N SER A 72 -11.58 18.29 11.55
CA SER A 72 -12.35 17.20 12.14
C SER A 72 -12.85 16.22 11.05
N GLU A 73 -13.24 15.00 11.44
CA GLU A 73 -13.77 13.98 10.53
C GLU A 73 -14.96 14.49 9.67
N PRO A 74 -15.93 15.26 10.22
CA PRO A 74 -16.99 15.88 9.41
C PRO A 74 -16.49 16.92 8.40
N GLU A 75 -15.55 17.79 8.80
CA GLU A 75 -15.00 18.83 7.92
C GLU A 75 -14.15 18.23 6.80
N GLN A 76 -13.38 17.17 7.11
CA GLN A 76 -12.63 16.41 6.12
C GLN A 76 -13.57 15.72 5.14
N ARG A 77 -14.72 15.20 5.60
CA ARG A 77 -15.74 14.62 4.72
C ARG A 77 -16.32 15.65 3.75
N GLU A 78 -16.68 16.82 4.26
CA GLU A 78 -17.22 17.92 3.44
C GLU A 78 -16.19 18.40 2.40
N GLN A 79 -14.91 18.49 2.78
CA GLN A 79 -13.84 18.82 1.86
C GLN A 79 -13.69 17.78 0.75
N LEU A 80 -13.77 16.48 1.07
CA LEU A 80 -13.72 15.40 0.08
C LEU A 80 -14.92 15.42 -0.85
N ASP A 81 -16.13 15.67 -0.32
CA ASP A 81 -17.34 15.77 -1.13
C ASP A 81 -17.26 16.98 -2.10
N LEU A 82 -16.72 18.12 -1.65
CA LEU A 82 -16.46 19.29 -2.50
C LEU A 82 -15.40 19.01 -3.57
N LEU A 83 -14.26 18.40 -3.20
CA LEU A 83 -13.22 17.98 -4.13
C LEU A 83 -13.77 17.03 -5.19
N GLY A 84 -14.60 16.06 -4.78
CA GLY A 84 -15.28 15.13 -5.68
C GLY A 84 -16.25 15.84 -6.64
N GLN A 85 -16.99 16.85 -6.19
CA GLN A 85 -17.86 17.67 -7.04
C GLN A 85 -17.06 18.46 -8.07
N LEU A 86 -15.99 19.14 -7.63
CA LEU A 86 -15.11 19.91 -8.51
C LEU A 86 -14.45 19.00 -9.54
N ASN A 87 -14.03 17.80 -9.15
CA ASN A 87 -13.44 16.82 -10.06
C ASN A 87 -14.45 16.35 -11.11
N ARG A 88 -15.69 16.06 -10.74
CA ARG A 88 -16.75 15.70 -11.72
C ARG A 88 -16.97 16.80 -12.75
N LEU A 89 -16.97 18.07 -12.31
CA LEU A 89 -17.06 19.22 -13.21
C LEU A 89 -15.81 19.38 -14.10
N HIS A 90 -14.63 19.03 -13.58
CA HIS A 90 -13.37 19.06 -14.34
C HIS A 90 -13.30 17.95 -15.39
N LEU A 91 -13.70 16.72 -15.04
CA LEU A 91 -13.80 15.55 -15.92
C LEU A 91 -14.75 15.78 -17.09
N GLN A 92 -15.88 16.49 -16.86
CA GLN A 92 -16.78 16.88 -17.95
C GLN A 92 -16.14 17.85 -18.96
N LYS A 93 -15.08 18.58 -18.57
CA LYS A 93 -14.39 19.56 -19.42
C LYS A 93 -13.10 19.04 -20.04
N ARG A 94 -12.50 17.94 -19.55
CA ARG A 94 -11.25 17.36 -20.05
C ARG A 94 -11.27 15.84 -20.00
N ASN A 95 -11.08 15.20 -21.14
CA ASN A 95 -10.81 13.76 -21.21
C ASN A 95 -9.40 13.46 -20.65
N GLY A 96 -9.31 13.07 -19.37
CA GLY A 96 -8.23 12.23 -18.86
C GLY A 96 -7.05 12.92 -18.15
N ASP A 97 -7.27 13.41 -16.93
CA ASP A 97 -6.18 13.80 -16.02
C ASP A 97 -6.00 12.74 -14.92
N ALA A 98 -5.35 11.63 -15.26
CA ALA A 98 -5.24 10.42 -14.43
C ALA A 98 -4.50 10.65 -13.09
N GLU A 99 -3.67 11.68 -13.00
CA GLU A 99 -2.93 12.03 -11.79
C GLU A 99 -3.83 12.65 -10.71
N LEU A 100 -4.77 13.50 -11.14
CA LEU A 100 -5.71 14.21 -10.25
C LEU A 100 -6.74 13.22 -9.67
N ASP A 101 -7.23 12.29 -10.50
CA ASP A 101 -8.07 11.17 -10.05
C ASP A 101 -7.36 10.27 -9.04
N GLY A 102 -6.06 9.99 -9.25
CA GLY A 102 -5.25 9.18 -8.34
C GLY A 102 -5.11 9.82 -6.95
N GLN A 103 -4.90 11.14 -6.88
CA GLN A 103 -4.80 11.86 -5.60
C GLN A 103 -6.14 11.90 -4.85
N ILE A 104 -7.25 12.17 -5.54
CA ILE A 104 -8.58 12.15 -4.92
C ILE A 104 -8.91 10.76 -4.40
N LYS A 105 -8.63 9.72 -5.20
CA LYS A 105 -8.87 8.35 -4.77
C LYS A 105 -8.01 7.96 -3.56
N ALA A 106 -6.75 8.39 -3.52
CA ALA A 106 -5.89 8.21 -2.37
C ALA A 106 -6.45 8.90 -1.12
N MET A 107 -7.00 10.11 -1.25
CA MET A 107 -7.62 10.86 -0.15
C MET A 107 -8.94 10.21 0.33
N GLU A 108 -9.82 9.77 -0.57
CA GLU A 108 -11.04 9.02 -0.21
C GLU A 108 -10.69 7.72 0.51
N THR A 109 -9.70 7.00 -0.02
CA THR A 109 -9.23 5.74 0.56
C THR A 109 -8.64 5.99 1.96
N ALA A 110 -7.80 7.01 2.12
CA ALA A 110 -7.24 7.41 3.42
C ALA A 110 -8.33 7.78 4.43
N PHE A 111 -9.41 8.44 4.00
CA PHE A 111 -10.56 8.75 4.85
C PHE A 111 -11.32 7.49 5.29
N GLN A 112 -11.61 6.55 4.38
CA GLN A 112 -12.23 5.27 4.76
C GLN A 112 -11.33 4.45 5.70
N MET A 113 -10.01 4.56 5.51
CA MET A 113 -9.00 3.88 6.32
C MET A 113 -8.89 4.44 7.75
N GLN A 114 -9.37 5.64 8.06
CA GLN A 114 -9.09 6.34 9.32
C GLN A 114 -9.33 5.50 10.57
N LYS A 115 -10.49 4.84 10.72
CA LYS A 115 -10.78 4.08 11.95
C LYS A 115 -10.19 2.67 11.93
N ARG A 116 -10.46 1.90 10.87
CA ARG A 116 -10.10 0.48 10.84
C ARG A 116 -8.63 0.26 10.49
N ALA A 117 -8.12 0.99 9.50
CA ALA A 117 -6.73 0.82 9.07
C ALA A 117 -5.73 1.27 10.13
N MET A 118 -6.03 2.29 10.94
CA MET A 118 -5.13 2.66 12.03
C MET A 118 -4.83 1.47 12.96
N ARG A 119 -5.84 0.63 13.24
CA ARG A 119 -5.63 -0.60 14.01
C ARG A 119 -4.85 -1.64 13.21
N THR A 120 -5.23 -1.89 11.95
CA THR A 120 -4.59 -2.92 11.11
C THR A 120 -3.12 -2.63 10.88
N PHE A 121 -2.76 -1.37 10.66
CA PHE A 121 -1.40 -0.92 10.36
C PHE A 121 -0.50 -0.82 11.59
N ASP A 122 -1.07 -0.76 12.80
CA ASP A 122 -0.32 -0.80 14.03
C ASP A 122 0.07 -2.24 14.40
N ILE A 123 1.26 -2.65 13.93
CA ILE A 123 1.83 -3.96 14.27
C ILE A 123 2.22 -4.09 15.74
N SER A 124 2.29 -2.98 16.51
CA SER A 124 2.61 -3.05 17.95
C SER A 124 1.48 -3.67 18.77
N GLN A 125 0.26 -3.71 18.22
CA GLN A 125 -0.90 -4.40 18.79
C GLN A 125 -0.76 -5.92 18.74
N GLU A 126 0.24 -6.45 18.04
CA GLU A 126 0.49 -7.89 18.00
C GLU A 126 1.19 -8.39 19.27
N PRO A 127 0.82 -9.58 19.76
CA PRO A 127 1.51 -10.21 20.88
C PRO A 127 3.02 -10.27 20.64
N GLU A 128 3.80 -10.06 21.70
CA GLU A 128 5.27 -10.04 21.59
C GLU A 128 5.84 -11.32 20.97
N HIS A 129 5.27 -12.48 21.29
CA HIS A 129 5.71 -13.76 20.71
C HIS A 129 5.49 -13.82 19.19
N ILE A 130 4.45 -13.19 18.65
CA ILE A 130 4.21 -13.10 17.21
C ILE A 130 5.20 -12.14 16.56
N ARG A 131 5.43 -10.97 17.17
CA ARG A 131 6.45 -10.03 16.69
C ARG A 131 7.83 -10.66 16.65
N ARG A 132 8.17 -11.45 17.68
CA ARG A 132 9.44 -12.20 17.73
C ARG A 132 9.50 -13.33 16.71
N LEU A 133 8.38 -14.00 16.42
CA LEU A 133 8.30 -15.06 15.42
C LEU A 133 8.62 -14.55 14.02
N TYR A 134 8.11 -13.37 13.66
CA TYR A 134 8.41 -12.74 12.37
C TYR A 134 9.81 -12.13 12.35
N GLY A 135 10.28 -11.57 13.47
CA GLY A 135 11.56 -10.88 13.55
C GLY A 135 11.44 -9.36 13.41
N ASP A 136 12.58 -8.67 13.46
CA ASP A 136 12.62 -7.21 13.57
C ASP A 136 13.19 -6.49 12.33
N THR A 137 13.47 -7.24 11.26
CA THR A 137 13.90 -6.66 9.98
C THR A 137 12.74 -5.90 9.33
N THR A 138 13.05 -4.95 8.44
CA THR A 138 12.00 -4.20 7.74
C THR A 138 11.10 -5.12 6.93
N PHE A 139 11.68 -6.14 6.28
CA PHE A 139 10.91 -7.15 5.55
C PHE A 139 10.02 -7.99 6.46
N ALA A 140 10.54 -8.47 7.60
CA ALA A 140 9.75 -9.19 8.60
C ALA A 140 8.54 -8.37 9.08
N ARG A 141 8.76 -7.09 9.38
CA ARG A 141 7.70 -6.15 9.77
C ARG A 141 6.67 -5.93 8.63
N SER A 142 7.11 -5.84 7.38
CA SER A 142 6.21 -5.81 6.21
C SER A 142 5.39 -7.11 6.09
N CYS A 143 5.99 -8.27 6.31
CA CYS A 143 5.31 -9.56 6.30
C CYS A 143 4.26 -9.68 7.43
N LEU A 144 4.58 -9.19 8.63
CA LEU A 144 3.63 -9.12 9.74
C LEU A 144 2.45 -8.21 9.42
N LEU A 145 2.71 -7.03 8.84
CA LEU A 145 1.66 -6.13 8.36
C LEU A 145 0.81 -6.78 7.26
N ALA A 146 1.43 -7.51 6.34
CA ALA A 146 0.72 -8.23 5.28
C ALA A 146 -0.25 -9.25 5.86
N ARG A 147 0.15 -10.03 6.88
CA ARG A 147 -0.77 -10.94 7.59
C ARG A 147 -1.97 -10.19 8.15
N ARG A 148 -1.75 -9.09 8.87
CA ARG A 148 -2.83 -8.28 9.46
C ARG A 148 -3.79 -7.73 8.40
N LEU A 149 -3.25 -7.25 7.27
CA LEU A 149 -4.06 -6.76 6.14
C LEU A 149 -4.95 -7.86 5.56
N VAL A 150 -4.40 -9.06 5.35
CA VAL A 150 -5.16 -10.22 4.86
C VAL A 150 -6.24 -10.62 5.85
N GLU A 151 -5.93 -10.67 7.15
CA GLU A 151 -6.90 -10.97 8.22
C GLU A 151 -8.02 -9.94 8.33
N ASP A 152 -7.72 -8.66 8.08
CA ASP A 152 -8.72 -7.60 8.04
C ASP A 152 -9.46 -7.50 6.70
N GLY A 153 -9.19 -8.42 5.75
CA GLY A 153 -9.98 -8.62 4.53
C GLY A 153 -9.42 -7.98 3.27
N VAL A 154 -8.13 -7.59 3.24
CA VAL A 154 -7.48 -7.15 2.00
C VAL A 154 -7.31 -8.35 1.07
N ARG A 155 -7.85 -8.27 -0.15
CA ARG A 155 -7.88 -9.38 -1.12
C ARG A 155 -6.48 -9.79 -1.56
N CYS A 156 -5.60 -8.83 -1.84
CA CYS A 156 -4.25 -9.11 -2.30
C CYS A 156 -3.25 -8.18 -1.59
N VAL A 157 -2.14 -8.76 -1.12
CA VAL A 157 -1.02 -8.00 -0.56
C VAL A 157 0.27 -8.49 -1.20
N THR A 158 1.02 -7.56 -1.80
CA THR A 158 2.35 -7.85 -2.35
C THR A 158 3.41 -7.21 -1.45
N VAL A 159 4.38 -8.00 -0.99
CA VAL A 159 5.51 -7.51 -0.20
C VAL A 159 6.77 -7.50 -1.06
N TYR A 160 7.40 -6.34 -1.19
CA TYR A 160 8.66 -6.20 -1.90
C TYR A 160 9.85 -6.42 -0.96
N TYR A 161 10.78 -7.27 -1.39
CA TYR A 161 12.06 -7.45 -0.72
C TYR A 161 13.11 -6.54 -1.38
N THR A 162 13.31 -5.35 -0.81
CA THR A 162 14.21 -4.30 -1.31
C THR A 162 14.72 -3.45 -0.14
N SER A 163 15.79 -2.69 -0.35
CA SER A 163 16.29 -1.68 0.59
C SER A 163 16.71 -0.40 -0.16
N ASP A 164 16.98 0.69 0.56
CA ASP A 164 17.46 1.93 -0.06
C ASP A 164 18.82 1.79 -0.78
N LYS A 165 19.58 0.76 -0.42
CA LYS A 165 20.91 0.45 -0.97
C LYS A 165 20.88 -0.63 -2.05
N ASP A 166 19.82 -1.44 -2.09
CA ASP A 166 19.69 -2.54 -3.03
C ASP A 166 18.21 -2.75 -3.39
N ASN A 167 17.85 -2.42 -4.62
CA ASN A 167 16.49 -2.45 -5.14
C ASN A 167 16.14 -3.76 -5.87
N GLN A 168 17.09 -4.68 -6.02
CA GLN A 168 16.93 -6.06 -6.49
C GLN A 168 17.89 -6.99 -5.74
N PRO A 169 17.72 -7.12 -4.42
CA PRO A 169 18.68 -7.91 -3.61
C PRO A 169 18.73 -9.38 -4.04
N TRP A 170 17.65 -9.89 -4.64
CA TRP A 170 17.54 -11.25 -5.19
C TRP A 170 18.26 -11.43 -6.54
N ASP A 171 18.57 -10.35 -7.28
CA ASP A 171 19.24 -10.41 -8.58
C ASP A 171 20.76 -10.34 -8.41
N THR A 172 21.34 -11.45 -7.98
CA THR A 172 22.79 -11.55 -7.78
C THR A 172 23.47 -11.84 -9.12
N HIS A 173 24.46 -11.04 -9.53
CA HIS A 173 25.28 -11.25 -10.75
C HIS A 173 26.74 -11.66 -10.44
N ALA A 174 27.06 -11.84 -9.15
CA ALA A 174 28.36 -12.30 -8.65
C ALA A 174 28.22 -12.83 -7.21
N ASN A 175 29.14 -13.72 -6.80
CA ASN A 175 29.20 -14.31 -5.45
C ASN A 175 27.85 -14.90 -4.97
N HIS A 176 27.20 -15.67 -5.85
CA HIS A 176 25.83 -16.16 -5.66
C HIS A 176 25.66 -16.94 -4.34
N ASP A 177 26.52 -17.91 -4.04
CA ASP A 177 26.38 -18.76 -2.84
C ASP A 177 26.38 -17.96 -1.53
N ASP A 178 27.35 -17.06 -1.38
CA ASP A 178 27.47 -16.22 -0.19
C ASP A 178 26.35 -15.18 -0.09
N ARG A 179 25.94 -14.57 -1.22
CA ARG A 179 24.83 -13.62 -1.22
C ARG A 179 23.51 -14.34 -0.91
N HIS A 180 23.22 -15.48 -1.54
CA HIS A 180 22.00 -16.25 -1.28
C HIS A 180 21.88 -16.64 0.19
N ARG A 181 22.95 -17.12 0.84
CA ARG A 181 22.92 -17.43 2.28
C ARG A 181 22.54 -16.23 3.14
N LYS A 182 23.06 -15.04 2.83
CA LYS A 182 22.73 -13.81 3.57
C LYS A 182 21.28 -13.39 3.38
N LEU A 183 20.77 -13.45 2.14
CA LEU A 183 19.39 -13.07 1.83
C LEU A 183 18.38 -14.04 2.46
N CYS A 184 18.68 -15.34 2.50
CA CYS A 184 17.82 -16.33 3.14
C CYS A 184 17.79 -16.19 4.67
N ALA A 185 18.84 -15.64 5.28
CA ALA A 185 18.92 -15.44 6.74
C ALA A 185 18.28 -14.12 7.23
N ASP A 186 17.89 -13.23 6.30
CA ASP A 186 17.28 -11.92 6.61
C ASP A 186 15.75 -12.01 6.80
N GLY A 187 15.17 -13.17 6.48
CA GLY A 187 13.73 -13.47 6.58
C GLY A 187 13.34 -14.28 7.80
#